data_AF-N1ZY52-F1
#
_entry.id   AF-N1ZY52-F1
#
_cell.length_a   1.000
_cell.length_b   1.000
_cell.length_c   1.000
_cell.angle_alpha   90.00
_cell.angle_beta   90.00
_cell.angle_gamma   90.00
#
_symmetry.space_group_name_H-M   'P 1'
#
loop_
_entity.id
_entity.type
_entity.pdbx_description
1 polymer ?
#
loop_
_entity_poly.entity_id
_entity_poly.type
_entity_poly.pdbx_seq_one_letter_code
_entity_poly.pdbx_strand_id
1 'polypeptide(L)'
;MPVNIEEHIRLLEAMVEQQKIHIQSQDARILEQEQTIAELRTLVDELRLLKAGLEETLDEFKRHLFGTKSEKTKTTPDSTVDETENPPVKTTVKEHTRMKKKKSQEG
;
A
#
# COMPACT_ATOMS: atom_id res chain seq x y z
N MET A 1 61.26 16.19 -40.05
CA MET A 1 60.65 17.22 -39.20
C MET A 1 60.87 16.81 -37.76
N PRO A 2 61.58 17.57 -36.92
CA PRO A 2 61.67 17.25 -35.50
C PRO A 2 60.29 17.48 -34.86
N VAL A 3 59.87 16.54 -34.01
CA VAL A 3 58.65 16.66 -33.21
C VAL A 3 58.91 17.73 -32.15
N ASN A 4 58.02 18.72 -32.04
CA ASN A 4 58.09 19.77 -31.01
C ASN A 4 57.63 19.17 -29.67
N ILE A 5 58.59 18.76 -28.84
CA ILE A 5 58.34 17.99 -27.61
C ILE A 5 57.53 18.83 -26.61
N GLU A 6 57.80 20.14 -26.54
CA GLU A 6 57.10 21.09 -25.67
C GLU A 6 55.62 21.20 -26.00
N GLU A 7 55.26 21.22 -27.29
CA GLU A 7 53.85 21.22 -27.73
C GLU A 7 53.13 19.93 -27.35
N HIS A 8 53.80 18.78 -27.50
CA HIS A 8 53.27 17.49 -27.09
C HIS A 8 53.04 17.39 -25.58
N ILE A 9 53.98 17.89 -24.76
CA ILE A 9 53.83 17.94 -23.30
C ILE A 9 52.62 18.80 -22.93
N ARG A 10 52.50 20.00 -23.51
CA ARG A 10 51.38 20.91 -23.23
C ARG A 10 50.03 20.29 -23.60
N LEU A 11 49.97 19.55 -24.70
CA LEU A 11 48.74 18.84 -25.11
C LEU A 11 48.36 17.74 -24.11
N LEU A 12 49.34 16.96 -23.64
CA LEU A 12 49.11 15.93 -22.63
C LEU A 12 48.62 16.52 -21.31
N GLU A 13 49.22 17.63 -20.85
CA GLU A 13 48.78 18.35 -19.66
C GLU A 13 47.33 18.81 -19.77
N ALA A 14 46.95 19.40 -20.91
CA ALA A 14 45.57 19.84 -21.16
C ALA A 14 44.58 18.66 -21.15
N MET A 15 44.97 17.52 -21.72
CA MET A 15 44.13 16.31 -21.73
C MET A 15 43.95 15.74 -20.31
N VAL A 16 45.01 15.72 -19.49
CA VAL A 16 44.93 15.27 -18.09
C VAL A 16 44.03 16.20 -17.29
N GLU A 17 44.13 17.51 -17.47
CA GLU A 17 43.27 18.46 -16.77
C GLU A 17 41.80 18.29 -17.18
N GLN A 18 41.53 18.09 -18.48
CA GLN A 18 40.17 17.80 -18.96
C GLN A 18 39.62 16.49 -18.36
N GLN A 19 40.43 15.43 -18.31
CA GLN A 19 40.03 14.16 -17.71
C GLN A 19 39.71 14.31 -16.21
N LYS A 20 40.51 15.09 -15.49
CA LYS A 20 40.29 15.38 -14.07
C LYS A 20 38.98 16.11 -13.85
N ILE A 21 38.67 17.14 -14.66
CA ILE A 21 37.39 17.86 -14.59
C ILE A 21 36.23 16.91 -14.87
N HIS A 22 36.36 16.04 -15.87
CA HIS A 22 35.32 15.07 -16.21
C HIS A 22 35.07 14.08 -15.06
N ILE A 23 36.12 13.54 -14.43
CA ILE A 23 36.01 12.64 -13.28
C ILE A 23 35.31 13.36 -12.12
N GLN A 24 35.74 14.59 -11.77
CA GLN A 24 35.11 15.37 -10.70
C GLN A 24 33.63 15.64 -10.97
N SER A 25 33.26 15.93 -12.21
CA SER A 25 31.86 16.11 -12.59
C SER A 25 31.06 14.82 -12.49
N GLN A 26 31.67 13.67 -12.82
CA GLN A 26 31.02 12.37 -12.68
C GLN A 26 30.83 12.00 -11.20
N ASP A 27 31.83 12.22 -10.36
CA ASP A 27 31.75 11.95 -8.91
C ASP A 27 30.64 12.79 -8.26
N ALA A 28 30.55 14.08 -8.59
CA ALA A 28 29.49 14.95 -8.09
C ALA A 28 28.09 14.44 -8.50
N ARG A 29 27.94 13.99 -9.74
CA ARG A 29 26.68 13.41 -10.25
C ARG A 29 26.35 12.08 -9.57
N ILE A 30 27.34 11.24 -9.31
CA ILE A 30 27.15 9.97 -8.59
C ILE A 30 26.65 10.26 -7.17
N LEU A 31 27.27 11.19 -6.45
CA LEU A 31 26.86 11.56 -5.10
C LEU A 31 25.41 12.09 -5.06
N GLU A 32 25.03 12.94 -6.01
CA GLU A 32 23.65 13.43 -6.14
C GLU A 32 22.66 12.28 -6.40
N GLN A 33 23.02 11.33 -7.26
CA GLN A 33 22.21 10.15 -7.54
C GLN A 33 22.08 9.24 -6.32
N GLU A 34 23.15 9.03 -5.57
CA GLU A 34 23.14 8.24 -4.34
C GLU A 34 22.24 8.86 -3.28
N GLN A 35 22.30 10.19 -3.11
CA GLN A 35 21.39 10.91 -2.22
C GLN A 35 19.93 10.75 -2.66
N THR A 36 19.65 10.96 -3.96
CA THR A 36 18.29 10.80 -4.50
C THR A 36 17.76 9.38 -4.28
N ILE A 37 18.60 8.36 -4.47
CA ILE A 37 18.22 6.96 -4.22
C ILE A 37 17.92 6.73 -2.73
N ALA A 38 18.69 7.33 -1.82
CA ALA A 38 18.43 7.23 -0.38
C ALA A 38 17.08 7.86 -0.02
N GLU A 39 16.79 9.06 -0.54
CA GLU A 39 15.51 9.75 -0.31
C GLU A 39 14.32 8.96 -0.86
N LEU A 40 14.44 8.40 -2.07
CA LEU A 40 13.39 7.57 -2.66
C LEU A 40 13.14 6.30 -1.85
N ARG A 41 14.17 5.67 -1.30
CA ARG A 41 14.02 4.49 -0.43
C ARG A 41 13.25 4.83 0.84
N THR A 42 13.61 5.93 1.50
CA THR A 42 12.90 6.43 2.69
C THR A 42 11.42 6.68 2.38
N LEU A 43 11.13 7.38 1.28
CA LEU A 43 9.74 7.66 0.86
C LEU A 43 8.95 6.37 0.60
N VAL A 44 9.56 5.36 -0.03
CA VAL A 44 8.91 4.06 -0.26
C VAL A 44 8.55 3.39 1.06
N ASP A 45 9.42 3.44 2.06
CA ASP A 45 9.16 2.84 3.37
C ASP A 45 8.06 3.59 4.13
N GLU A 46 8.04 4.91 4.06
CA GLU A 46 6.95 5.74 4.61
C GLU A 46 5.60 5.42 3.95
N LEU A 47 5.57 5.29 2.62
CA LEU A 47 4.35 4.95 1.88
C LEU A 47 3.84 3.55 2.22
N ARG A 48 4.75 2.58 2.45
CA ARG A 48 4.36 1.23 2.89
C ARG A 48 3.74 1.27 4.28
N LEU A 49 4.32 2.03 5.21
CA LEU A 49 3.77 2.21 6.55
C LEU A 49 2.38 2.87 6.50
N LEU A 50 2.24 3.94 5.72
CA LEU A 50 0.97 4.64 5.54
C LEU A 50 -0.10 3.70 4.94
N LYS A 51 0.26 2.92 3.91
CA LYS A 51 -0.65 1.94 3.31
C LYS A 51 -1.13 0.92 4.34
N ALA A 52 -0.24 0.36 5.14
CA ALA A 52 -0.61 -0.60 6.18
C ALA A 52 -1.58 0.01 7.20
N GLY A 53 -1.34 1.24 7.65
CA GLY A 53 -2.25 1.93 8.56
C GLY A 53 -3.63 2.24 7.95
N LEU A 54 -3.69 2.58 6.65
CA LEU A 54 -4.95 2.76 5.94
C LEU A 54 -5.72 1.44 5.77
N GLU A 55 -5.02 0.34 5.49
CA GLU A 55 -5.62 -1.00 5.40
C GLU A 55 -6.22 -1.42 6.75
N GLU A 56 -5.49 -1.21 7.85
CA GLU A 56 -5.99 -1.44 9.21
C GLU A 56 -7.24 -0.59 9.51
N THR A 57 -7.18 0.72 9.23
CA THR A 57 -8.32 1.63 9.44
C THR A 57 -9.56 1.18 8.66
N LEU A 58 -9.37 0.71 7.43
CA LEU A 58 -10.44 0.22 6.59
C LEU A 58 -11.04 -1.07 7.15
N ASP A 59 -10.21 -2.00 7.62
CA ASP A 59 -10.68 -3.24 8.24
C ASP A 59 -11.39 -2.99 9.58
N GLU A 60 -10.94 -2.03 10.37
CA GLU A 60 -11.68 -1.58 11.55
C GLU A 60 -13.03 -0.98 11.19
N PHE A 61 -13.10 -0.16 10.14
CA PHE A 61 -14.36 0.42 9.68
C PHE A 61 -15.34 -0.65 9.22
N LYS A 62 -14.86 -1.67 8.48
CA LYS A 62 -15.66 -2.85 8.13
C LYS A 62 -16.17 -3.57 9.37
N ARG A 63 -15.31 -3.81 10.37
CA ARG A 63 -15.70 -4.46 11.64
C ARG A 63 -16.77 -3.65 12.37
N HIS A 64 -16.69 -2.32 12.39
CA HIS A 64 -17.70 -1.49 13.07
C HIS A 64 -19.05 -1.51 12.33
N LEU A 65 -19.03 -1.39 11.00
CA LEU A 65 -20.25 -1.34 10.18
C LEU A 65 -20.94 -2.70 10.06
N PHE A 66 -20.18 -3.79 9.97
CA PHE A 66 -20.70 -5.12 9.66
C PHE A 66 -20.49 -6.15 10.78
N GLY A 67 -19.67 -5.86 11.79
CA GLY A 67 -19.24 -6.81 12.84
C GLY A 67 -20.05 -6.77 14.14
N THR A 68 -21.14 -6.00 14.23
CA THR A 68 -22.00 -5.94 15.45
C THR A 68 -23.37 -6.63 15.29
N LYS A 69 -23.60 -7.41 14.23
CA LYS A 69 -24.87 -8.15 14.02
C LYS A 69 -24.76 -9.67 13.85
N SER A 70 -23.67 -10.29 14.30
CA SER A 70 -23.64 -11.75 14.48
C SER A 70 -23.74 -12.10 15.96
N GLU A 71 -24.90 -11.84 16.55
CA GLU A 71 -25.32 -12.54 17.75
C GLU A 71 -25.52 -14.01 17.35
N LYS A 72 -24.45 -14.81 17.37
CA LYS A 72 -24.57 -16.27 17.41
C LYS A 72 -25.05 -16.62 18.81
N THR A 73 -26.34 -16.93 18.95
CA THR A 73 -26.89 -17.61 20.12
C THR A 73 -26.14 -18.91 20.34
N LYS A 74 -25.18 -18.88 21.27
CA LYS A 74 -24.46 -20.05 21.72
C LYS A 74 -25.28 -20.69 22.85
N THR A 75 -26.24 -21.54 22.50
CA THR A 75 -26.75 -22.55 23.44
C THR A 75 -25.96 -23.83 23.20
N THR A 76 -25.11 -24.17 24.16
CA THR A 76 -24.55 -25.53 24.35
C THR A 76 -25.54 -26.37 25.17
N PRO A 77 -25.36 -27.69 25.35
CA PRO A 77 -24.70 -28.70 24.52
C PRO A 77 -25.60 -29.93 24.26
N ASP A 78 -25.08 -30.87 23.48
CA ASP A 78 -25.25 -32.32 23.59
C ASP A 78 -25.89 -33.06 22.41
N SER A 79 -25.32 -34.24 22.16
CA SER A 79 -25.70 -35.31 21.23
C SER A 79 -25.45 -35.10 19.73
N THR A 80 -24.22 -35.47 19.33
CA THR A 80 -23.93 -36.49 18.30
C THR A 80 -24.82 -36.52 17.05
N VAL A 81 -24.23 -36.28 15.88
CA VAL A 81 -23.84 -37.32 14.88
C VAL A 81 -23.44 -36.60 13.58
N ASP A 82 -22.40 -37.17 12.97
CA ASP A 82 -21.63 -36.79 11.79
C ASP A 82 -22.33 -36.22 10.54
N GLU A 83 -21.50 -35.48 9.81
CA GLU A 83 -21.53 -35.06 8.41
C GLU A 83 -22.27 -36.03 7.46
N THR A 84 -23.00 -35.57 6.44
CA THR A 84 -22.37 -35.13 5.20
C THR A 84 -23.43 -34.52 4.24
N GLU A 85 -22.95 -33.59 3.41
CA GLU A 85 -23.53 -33.11 2.15
C GLU A 85 -24.61 -32.00 2.16
N ASN A 86 -24.18 -30.85 1.63
CA ASN A 86 -24.92 -29.64 1.31
C ASN A 86 -26.10 -29.92 0.36
N PRO A 87 -27.25 -29.26 0.57
CA PRO A 87 -27.82 -28.48 -0.54
C PRO A 87 -28.20 -27.05 -0.12
N PRO A 88 -28.29 -26.12 -1.09
CA PRO A 88 -28.34 -24.68 -0.82
C PRO A 88 -29.63 -24.33 -0.10
N VAL A 89 -29.52 -23.79 1.11
CA VAL A 89 -30.66 -23.33 1.90
C VAL A 89 -31.28 -22.13 1.19
N LYS A 90 -32.32 -22.39 0.40
CA LYS A 90 -33.25 -21.36 -0.09
C LYS A 90 -33.84 -20.66 1.14
N THR A 91 -33.41 -19.43 1.39
CA THR A 91 -33.95 -18.61 2.46
C THR A 91 -35.31 -18.06 2.01
N THR A 92 -36.37 -18.73 2.42
CA THR A 92 -37.74 -18.23 2.23
C THR A 92 -37.95 -17.05 3.18
N VAL A 93 -38.00 -15.83 2.63
CA VAL A 93 -38.26 -14.62 3.42
C VAL A 93 -39.74 -14.57 3.76
N LYS A 94 -40.07 -14.50 5.05
CA LYS A 94 -41.46 -14.39 5.53
C LYS A 94 -41.88 -12.93 5.45
N GLU A 95 -42.70 -12.58 4.46
CA GLU A 95 -43.24 -11.22 4.32
C GLU A 95 -44.01 -10.81 5.58
N HIS A 96 -43.63 -9.66 6.14
CA HIS A 96 -44.36 -9.04 7.25
C HIS A 96 -45.17 -7.87 6.71
N THR A 97 -46.48 -8.06 6.59
CA THR A 97 -47.42 -6.98 6.24
C THR A 97 -47.51 -5.98 7.39
N ARG A 98 -47.06 -4.75 7.16
CA ARG A 98 -47.14 -3.64 8.13
C ARG A 98 -48.61 -3.26 8.36
N MET A 99 -49.16 -3.61 9.52
CA MET A 99 -50.45 -3.07 9.95
C MET A 99 -50.32 -1.58 10.32
N LYS A 100 -51.08 -0.72 9.64
CA LYS A 100 -51.19 0.71 10.00
C LYS A 100 -52.05 0.83 11.27
N LYS A 101 -51.54 1.51 12.30
CA LYS A 101 -52.36 1.94 13.44
C LYS A 101 -53.48 2.87 12.95
N LYS A 102 -54.73 2.63 13.39
CA LYS A 102 -55.84 3.56 13.14
C LYS A 102 -55.54 4.90 13.81
N LYS A 103 -55.71 6.00 13.06
CA LYS A 103 -55.83 7.34 13.61
C LYS A 103 -57.15 7.39 14.38
N SER A 104 -57.11 7.74 15.67
CA SER A 104 -58.31 8.17 16.38
C SER A 104 -58.80 9.46 15.72
N GLN A 105 -60.04 9.44 15.25
CA GLN A 105 -60.75 10.59 14.75
C GLN A 105 -61.49 11.17 15.95
N GLU A 106 -60.95 12.24 16.53
CA GLU A 106 -61.63 13.01 17.56
C GLU A 106 -62.37 14.14 16.84
N GLY A 107 -63.69 14.14 16.98
CA GLY A 107 -64.61 15.17 16.47
C GLY A 107 -65.01 16.13 17.58
#